data_AF-A0A1G1T849-F1
#
_entry.id   AF-A0A1G1T849-F1
#
_cell.length_a   1.000
_cell.length_b   1.000
_cell.length_c   1.000
_cell.angle_alpha   90.00
_cell.angle_beta   90.00
_cell.angle_gamma   90.00
#
_symmetry.space_group_name_H-M   'P 1'
#
loop_
_entity.id
_entity.type
_entity.pdbx_description
1 polymer ?
#
loop_
_entity_poly.entity_id
_entity_poly.type
_entity_poly.pdbx_seq_one_letter_code
_entity_poly.pdbx_strand_id
1 'polypeptide(L)' 'MNFKLQLVACPPDGDEPAIEDVSAWTREDLSLASVGLTLAESKALLQRIQQKVIAQQVATHFQAQQPAGLRKKGS' A
#
# COMPACT_ATOMS: atom_id res chain seq x y z
N MET A 1 -4.42 22.62 -6.52
CA MET A 1 -5.22 21.38 -6.37
C MET A 1 -4.43 20.35 -5.58
N ASN A 2 -5.10 19.68 -4.63
CA ASN A 2 -4.49 18.64 -3.79
C ASN A 2 -4.91 17.27 -4.29
N PHE A 3 -3.93 16.37 -4.40
CA PHE A 3 -4.13 14.99 -4.83
C PHE A 3 -3.64 14.05 -3.74
N LYS A 4 -4.36 12.94 -3.59
CA LYS A 4 -4.03 11.87 -2.65
C LYS A 4 -4.16 10.54 -3.37
N LEU A 5 -3.18 9.66 -3.19
CA LEU A 5 -3.22 8.29 -3.67
C LEU A 5 -3.27 7.34 -2.47
N GLN A 6 -4.23 6.41 -2.53
CA GLN A 6 -4.37 5.33 -1.56
C GLN A 6 -4.21 3.99 -2.26
N LEU A 7 -3.54 3.05 -1.59
CA LEU A 7 -3.48 1.65 -1.96
C LEU A 7 -4.57 0.92 -1.17
N VAL A 8 -5.39 0.15 -1.87
CA VAL A 8 -6.42 -0.69 -1.25
C VAL A 8 -6.06 -2.14 -1.52
N ALA A 9 -5.71 -2.87 -0.45
CA ALA A 9 -5.45 -4.30 -0.52
C ALA A 9 -6.71 -5.06 -0.11
N CYS A 10 -7.25 -5.87 -1.02
CA CYS A 10 -8.46 -6.65 -0.79
C CYS A 10 -8.08 -8.11 -0.51
N PRO A 11 -8.26 -8.61 0.73
CA PRO A 11 -8.02 -10.01 1.05
C PRO A 11 -9.02 -10.94 0.34
N PRO A 12 -8.63 -12.19 0.02
CA PRO A 12 -9.50 -13.14 -0.67
C PRO A 12 -10.65 -13.66 0.20
N ASP A 13 -10.51 -13.67 1.53
CA ASP A 13 -11.43 -14.36 2.44
C ASP A 13 -12.56 -13.47 2.98
N GLY A 14 -12.81 -12.33 2.33
CA GLY A 14 -13.88 -11.40 2.72
C GLY A 14 -13.56 -10.51 3.92
N ASP A 15 -12.31 -10.53 4.40
CA ASP A 15 -11.79 -9.59 5.38
C ASP A 15 -11.87 -8.14 4.86
N GLU A 16 -11.90 -7.18 5.79
CA GLU A 16 -11.95 -5.76 5.43
C GLU A 16 -10.72 -5.34 4.60
N PRO A 17 -10.92 -4.56 3.52
CA PRO A 17 -9.81 -4.04 2.74
C PRO A 17 -8.90 -3.16 3.59
N ALA A 18 -7.59 -3.42 3.53
CA ALA A 18 -6.60 -2.53 4.12
C ALA A 18 -6.40 -1.32 3.19
N ILE A 19 -6.68 -0.12 3.69
CA ILE A 19 -6.51 1.14 2.97
C ILE A 19 -5.30 1.88 3.53
N GLU A 20 -4.34 2.16 2.67
CA GLU A 20 -3.12 2.87 3.06
C GLU A 20 -2.84 4.09 2.19
N ASP A 21 -2.47 5.18 2.83
CA ASP A 21 -1.99 6.37 2.14
C ASP A 21 -0.60 6.12 1.57
N VAL A 22 -0.48 6.23 0.25
CA VAL A 22 0.78 6.03 -0.46
C VAL A 22 1.49 7.37 -0.63
N SER A 23 0.79 8.38 -1.11
CA SER A 23 1.36 9.70 -1.35
C SER A 23 0.27 10.75 -1.41
N ALA A 24 0.64 11.98 -1.08
CA ALA A 24 -0.18 13.16 -1.31
C ALA A 24 0.72 14.24 -1.89
N TRP A 25 0.20 15.01 -2.84
CA TRP A 25 0.93 16.11 -3.45
C TRP A 25 -0.02 17.25 -3.79
N THR A 26 0.53 18.45 -3.79
CA THR A 26 -0.17 19.68 -4.14
C THR A 26 0.46 20.27 -5.39
N ARG A 27 -0.40 20.78 -6.27
CA ARG A 27 0.01 21.64 -7.39
C ARG A 27 -0.61 23.00 -7.17
N GLU A 28 0.22 24.01 -6.96
CA GLU A 28 -0.21 25.39 -6.79
C GLU A 28 -0.59 26.02 -8.14
N ASP A 29 0.19 25.73 -9.17
CA ASP A 29 -0.06 26.12 -10.55
C ASP A 29 -0.35 24.89 -11.42
N LEU A 30 -1.47 24.90 -12.16
CA LEU A 30 -1.88 23.85 -13.09
C LEU A 30 -1.65 24.33 -14.53
N SER A 31 -0.38 24.44 -14.89
CA SER A 31 0.05 24.66 -16.27
C SER A 31 0.28 23.32 -16.99
N LEU A 32 0.41 23.35 -18.31
CA LEU A 32 0.81 22.17 -19.08
C LEU A 32 2.17 21.60 -18.64
N ALA A 33 3.05 22.43 -18.08
CA ALA A 33 4.36 22.00 -17.59
C ALA A 33 4.32 21.38 -16.19
N SER A 34 3.30 21.70 -15.38
CA SER A 34 3.16 21.22 -14.00
C SER A 34 2.03 20.19 -13.80
N VAL A 35 1.24 19.95 -14.86
CA VAL A 35 0.23 18.89 -14.91
C VAL A 35 0.90 17.52 -14.83
N GLY A 36 0.30 16.64 -14.03
CA GLY A 36 0.79 15.28 -13.82
C GLY A 36 1.94 15.20 -12.81
N LEU A 37 2.68 14.10 -12.89
CA LEU A 37 3.86 13.84 -12.07
C LEU A 37 5.11 14.01 -12.93
N THR A 38 6.13 14.63 -12.35
CA THR A 38 7.48 14.55 -12.91
C THR A 38 7.96 13.11 -12.93
N LEU A 39 9.00 12.83 -13.72
CA LEU A 39 9.62 11.51 -13.75
C LEU A 39 10.14 11.09 -12.37
N ALA A 40 10.71 12.03 -11.60
CA ALA A 40 11.21 11.78 -10.26
C ALA A 40 10.08 11.43 -9.29
N GLU A 41 8.99 12.19 -9.29
CA GLU A 41 7.81 11.91 -8.46
C GLU A 41 7.15 10.58 -8.84
N SER A 42 7.06 10.27 -10.13
CA SER A 42 6.50 9.00 -10.62
C SER A 42 7.34 7.81 -10.15
N LYS A 43 8.67 7.91 -10.22
CA LYS A 43 9.58 6.85 -9.72
C LYS A 43 9.45 6.66 -8.22
N ALA A 44 9.45 7.76 -7.46
CA ALA A 44 9.28 7.71 -6.00
C ALA A 44 7.92 7.09 -5.62
N LEU A 45 6.86 7.45 -6.34
CA LEU A 45 5.53 6.89 -6.12
C LEU A 45 5.51 5.37 -6.38
N LEU A 46 6.01 4.94 -7.54
CA LEU A 46 6.05 3.52 -7.91
C LEU A 46 6.88 2.69 -6.92
N GLN A 47 8.03 3.21 -6.48
CA GLN A 47 8.87 2.56 -5.48
C GLN A 47 8.10 2.36 -4.17
N ARG A 48 7.35 3.37 -3.73
CA ARG A 48 6.56 3.30 -2.48
C ARG A 48 5.39 2.33 -2.59
N ILE A 49 4.71 2.30 -3.74
CA ILE A 49 3.67 1.29 -4.02
C ILE A 49 4.29 -0.11 -3.95
N GLN A 50 5.39 -0.34 -4.64
CA GLN A 50 6.04 -1.65 -4.70
C GLN A 50 6.48 -2.14 -3.31
N GLN A 51 7.07 -1.27 -2.49
CA GLN A 51 7.45 -1.60 -1.11
C GLN A 51 6.24 -2.01 -0.27
N LYS A 52 5.13 -1.26 -0.35
CA LYS A 52 3.91 -1.56 0.41
C LYS A 52 3.26 -2.87 -0.05
N VAL A 53 3.15 -3.08 -1.36
CA VAL A 53 2.59 -4.32 -1.92
C VAL A 53 3.42 -5.53 -1.48
N ILE A 54 4.75 -5.46 -1.60
CA ILE A 54 5.63 -6.56 -1.17
C ILE A 54 5.50 -6.81 0.33
N ALA A 55 5.50 -5.75 1.15
CA ALA A 55 5.35 -5.90 2.60
C ALA A 55 4.04 -6.63 2.97
N GLN A 56 2.93 -6.26 2.32
CA GLN A 56 1.63 -6.91 2.54
C GLN A 56 1.66 -8.37 2.09
N GLN A 57 2.19 -8.65 0.90
CA GLN A 57 2.30 -10.03 0.38
C GLN A 57 3.16 -10.91 1.29
N VAL A 58 4.28 -10.38 1.78
CA VAL A 58 5.16 -11.09 2.73
C VAL A 58 4.44 -11.35 4.06
N ALA A 59 3.75 -10.34 4.61
CA ALA A 59 2.98 -10.50 5.84
C ALA A 59 1.90 -11.59 5.71
N THR A 60 1.12 -11.55 4.62
CA THR A 60 0.10 -12.55 4.32
C THR A 60 0.71 -13.95 4.15
N HIS A 61 1.85 -14.06 3.44
CA HIS A 61 2.54 -15.33 3.25
C HIS A 61 3.02 -15.95 4.57
N PHE A 62 3.56 -15.15 5.49
CA PHE A 62 3.98 -15.63 6.80
C PHE A 62 2.80 -15.98 7.73
N GLN A 63 1.71 -15.22 7.68
CA GLN A 63 0.48 -15.55 8.43
C GLN A 63 -0.09 -16.89 7.99
N ALA A 64 -0.15 -17.17 6.68
CA ALA A 64 -0.63 -18.44 6.15
C ALA A 64 0.23 -19.65 6.55
N GLN A 65 1.51 -19.43 6.89
CA GLN A 65 2.45 -20.49 7.31
C GLN A 65 2.53 -20.69 8.82
N GLN A 66 1.84 -19.88 9.64
CA GLN A 66 1.82 -20.12 11.08
C GLN A 66 1.14 -21.46 11.37
N PRO A 67 1.81 -22.43 12.02
CA PRO A 67 1.19 -23.71 12.32
C PRO A 67 0.01 -23.50 13.27
N ALA A 68 -1.16 -24.02 12.90
CA ALA A 68 -2.42 -23.92 13.66
C ALA A 68 -2.39 -24.54 15.09
N GLY A 69 -1.22 -25.00 15.57
CA GLY A 69 -1.09 -25.98 16.64
C GLY A 69 -0.46 -25.53 17.96
N LEU A 70 -0.32 -24.23 18.24
CA LEU A 70 0.21 -23.75 19.54
C LEU A 70 -0.83 -22.96 20.37
N ARG A 71 -2.10 -23.38 20.32
CA ARG A 71 -3.07 -23.01 21.37
C ARG A 71 -2.95 -23.98 22.55
N LYS A 72 -2.06 -23.62 23.47
CA LYS A 72 -2.02 -23.98 24.91
C LYS A 72 -2.86 -25.20 25.32
N LYS A 73 -2.26 -26.40 25.33
CA LYS A 73 -2.55 -27.39 26.38
C LYS A 73 -1.80 -26.94 27.63
N GLY A 74 -2.50 -26.28 28.55
CA GLY A 74 -1.91 -25.86 29.81
C GLY A 74 -2.70 -24.78 30.53
N SER A 75 -3.86 -25.16 31.08
CA SER A 75 -4.26 -24.82 32.45
C SER A 75 -5.39 -25.74 32.88
#